data_AF-A0A3P7L9U1-F1
#
_entry.id   AF-A0A3P7L9U1-F1
#
_cell.length_a   1.000
_cell.length_b   1.000
_cell.length_c   1.000
_cell.angle_alpha   90.00
_cell.angle_beta   90.00
_cell.angle_gamma   90.00
#
_symmetry.space_group_name_H-M   'P 1'
#
loop_
_entity.id
_entity.type
_entity.pdbx_description
1 polymer ?
#
loop_
_entity_poly.entity_id
_entity_poly.type
_entity_poly.pdbx_seq_one_letter_code
_entity_poly.pdbx_strand_id
1 'polypeptide(L)'
;MQMAMIAFSYNGMIEDRISTSISSYSTIEDRTETHRLPSALIIGVRKGGTRALLDAMALHPKIRAVRKETHFFDLNFSKGIDWYRSLMPLSTPDQIVVEKTPGYFTSASTPKRIVVEKTPGYFTSASTPKRLRRVETFLNLSHSITNNQLIFNERKGFFCFLRTPTSRVRCLGNSKGRPHREISDKVIAKLRANLKEHNMRFFALVNRMFAW
;
A
#
# COMPACT_ATOMS: atom_id res chain seq x y z
N MET A 1 -17.83 -1.44 0.17
CA MET A 1 -16.73 -1.20 -0.80
C MET A 1 -15.42 -1.07 -0.02
N GLN A 2 -14.33 -1.73 -0.44
CA GLN A 2 -13.04 -1.69 0.26
C GLN A 2 -12.08 -0.76 -0.50
N MET A 3 -11.56 0.26 0.16
CA MET A 3 -10.60 1.21 -0.41
C MET A 3 -9.33 1.33 0.42
N ALA A 4 -8.21 1.38 -0.28
CA ALA A 4 -6.89 1.62 0.26
C ALA A 4 -6.30 2.91 -0.31
N MET A 5 -5.46 3.55 0.49
CA MET A 5 -4.76 4.78 0.19
C MET A 5 -3.27 4.49 0.16
N ILE A 6 -2.63 4.85 -0.94
CA ILE A 6 -1.17 4.80 -1.10
C ILE A 6 -0.66 6.23 -1.08
N ALA A 7 0.33 6.50 -0.23
CA ALA A 7 1.07 7.74 -0.22
C ALA A 7 2.55 7.44 -0.51
N PHE A 8 3.25 8.39 -1.12
CA PHE A 8 4.71 8.34 -1.19
C PHE A 8 5.30 8.91 0.08
N SER A 9 6.39 8.31 0.56
CA SER A 9 7.20 8.86 1.63
C SER A 9 8.48 9.42 1.01
N TYR A 10 8.79 10.68 1.29
CA TYR A 10 10.07 11.27 0.93
C TYR A 10 11.19 10.70 1.78
N ASN A 11 12.27 10.28 1.13
CA ASN A 11 13.52 9.92 1.81
C ASN A 11 14.43 11.14 2.08
N GLY A 12 14.16 12.33 1.52
CA GLY A 12 15.07 13.47 1.55
C GLY A 12 15.03 14.35 2.80
N MET A 13 14.83 13.79 4.00
CA MET A 13 15.03 14.52 5.26
C MET A 13 15.92 13.79 6.28
N ILE A 14 16.60 12.71 5.88
CA ILE A 14 17.56 12.01 6.77
C ILE A 14 19.01 11.98 6.21
N GLU A 15 19.27 12.54 5.01
CA GLU A 15 20.62 12.52 4.40
C GLU A 15 21.27 13.90 4.11
N ASP A 16 20.80 15.02 4.66
CA ASP A 16 21.40 16.34 4.36
C ASP A 16 22.04 17.05 5.57
N ARG A 17 22.90 16.36 6.34
CA ARG A 17 23.81 17.05 7.29
C ARG A 17 25.23 16.48 7.46
N ILE A 18 25.74 15.60 6.60
CA ILE A 18 27.17 15.25 6.64
C ILE A 18 27.77 15.17 5.23
N SER A 19 28.60 16.19 4.97
CA SER A 19 29.74 16.28 4.04
C SER A 19 29.53 16.04 2.54
N THR A 20 29.53 17.18 1.84
CA THR A 20 30.19 17.42 0.55
C THR A 20 31.51 16.67 0.39
N SER A 21 31.59 15.81 -0.63
CA SER A 21 32.76 15.71 -1.51
C SER A 21 32.40 14.91 -2.76
N ILE A 22 32.58 15.56 -3.91
CA ILE A 22 32.36 15.04 -5.26
C ILE A 22 33.29 13.83 -5.51
N SER A 23 32.76 12.76 -6.09
CA SER A 23 33.57 11.81 -6.87
C SER A 23 32.76 11.30 -8.06
N SER A 24 33.27 11.62 -9.25
CA SER A 24 32.85 11.11 -10.54
C SER A 24 33.16 9.62 -10.66
N TYR A 25 32.16 8.75 -10.82
CA TYR A 25 32.39 7.35 -11.17
C TYR A 25 31.34 6.78 -12.12
N SER A 26 31.84 6.00 -13.06
CA SER A 26 31.19 5.27 -14.16
C SER A 26 29.96 4.46 -13.78
N THR A 27 28.98 4.42 -14.69
CA THR A 27 27.74 3.64 -14.69
C THR A 27 28.00 2.12 -14.66
N ILE A 28 28.34 1.58 -13.48
CA ILE A 28 28.11 0.17 -13.17
C ILE A 28 26.77 0.15 -12.43
N GLU A 29 25.76 -0.52 -12.98
CA GLU A 29 24.49 -0.75 -12.28
C GLU A 29 24.80 -1.52 -10.99
N ASP A 30 24.86 -0.81 -9.87
CA ASP A 30 25.04 -1.41 -8.56
C ASP A 30 23.81 -2.28 -8.23
N ARG A 31 23.99 -3.60 -8.35
CA ARG A 31 22.98 -4.61 -8.05
C ARG A 31 23.04 -5.09 -6.60
N THR A 32 23.78 -4.41 -5.72
CA THR A 32 23.81 -4.80 -4.30
C THR A 32 22.44 -4.67 -3.67
N GLU A 33 21.99 -5.77 -3.07
CA GLU A 33 20.76 -5.79 -2.29
C GLU A 33 21.03 -5.24 -0.90
N THR A 34 20.27 -4.21 -0.50
CA THR A 34 20.38 -3.59 0.83
C THR A 34 18.99 -3.37 1.44
N HIS A 35 18.96 -3.13 2.76
CA HIS A 35 17.74 -2.71 3.45
C HIS A 35 17.47 -1.23 3.15
N ARG A 36 16.58 -0.95 2.19
CA ARG A 36 16.21 0.41 1.77
C ARG A 36 14.90 0.83 2.44
N LEU A 37 14.78 2.11 2.78
CA LEU A 37 13.53 2.67 3.29
C LEU A 37 12.40 2.57 2.25
N PRO A 38 11.13 2.45 2.68
CA PRO A 38 10.01 2.30 1.77
C PRO A 38 9.75 3.60 1.01
N SER A 39 9.84 3.54 -0.32
CA SER A 39 9.47 4.68 -1.18
C SER A 39 7.95 4.87 -1.27
N ALA A 40 7.15 3.83 -0.98
CA ALA A 40 5.69 3.90 -0.97
C ALA A 40 5.08 3.27 0.28
N LEU A 41 4.05 3.92 0.82
CA LEU A 41 3.33 3.50 2.02
C LEU A 41 1.85 3.30 1.71
N ILE A 42 1.29 2.16 2.11
CA ILE A 42 -0.15 1.97 2.17
C ILE A 42 -0.63 2.37 3.57
N ILE A 43 -1.08 3.62 3.70
CA ILE A 43 -1.36 4.25 5.00
C ILE A 43 -2.76 3.94 5.55
N GLY A 44 -3.66 3.39 4.72
CA GLY A 44 -5.05 3.21 5.11
C GLY A 44 -5.93 2.65 4.00
N VAL A 45 -7.24 2.50 4.22
CA VAL A 45 -7.89 2.62 5.54
C VAL A 45 -8.09 1.23 6.18
N ARG A 46 -8.26 1.18 7.50
CA ARG A 46 -8.56 -0.07 8.22
C ARG A 46 -9.79 -0.75 7.59
N LYS A 47 -9.71 -2.07 7.39
CA LYS A 47 -10.72 -2.89 6.68
C LYS A 47 -10.93 -2.55 5.19
N GLY A 48 -10.23 -1.57 4.63
CA GLY A 48 -10.32 -1.15 3.22
C GLY A 48 -9.60 -2.07 2.22
N GLY A 49 -9.21 -3.28 2.61
CA GLY A 49 -8.56 -4.24 1.71
C GLY A 49 -7.08 -3.96 1.44
N THR A 50 -6.42 -3.18 2.30
CA THR A 50 -4.99 -2.85 2.23
C THR A 50 -4.07 -4.08 2.10
N ARG A 51 -4.40 -5.19 2.76
CA ARG A 51 -3.64 -6.45 2.63
C ARG A 51 -3.77 -7.08 1.25
N ALA A 52 -4.97 -7.07 0.68
CA ALA A 52 -5.20 -7.62 -0.66
C ALA A 52 -4.46 -6.79 -1.71
N LEU A 53 -4.45 -5.46 -1.55
CA LEU A 53 -3.69 -4.56 -2.41
C LEU A 53 -2.19 -4.82 -2.31
N LEU A 54 -1.62 -4.90 -1.10
CA LEU A 54 -0.19 -5.21 -0.91
C LEU A 54 0.18 -6.57 -1.51
N ASP A 55 -0.63 -7.61 -1.28
CA ASP A 55 -0.35 -8.95 -1.78
C ASP A 55 -0.43 -9.00 -3.32
N ALA A 56 -1.34 -8.24 -3.94
CA ALA A 56 -1.43 -8.10 -5.39
C ALA A 56 -0.25 -7.31 -5.98
N MET A 57 0.13 -6.18 -5.35
CA MET A 57 1.29 -5.38 -5.74
C MET A 57 2.59 -6.21 -5.70
N ALA A 58 2.74 -7.07 -4.70
CA ALA A 58 3.89 -7.95 -4.54
C ALA A 58 4.03 -9.03 -5.64
N LEU A 59 3.11 -9.10 -6.61
CA LEU A 59 3.28 -9.90 -7.83
C LEU A 59 4.23 -9.23 -8.83
N HIS A 60 4.38 -7.90 -8.76
CA HIS A 60 5.28 -7.15 -9.64
C HIS A 60 6.76 -7.43 -9.26
N PRO A 61 7.64 -7.77 -10.22
CA PRO A 61 9.04 -8.13 -9.94
C PRO A 61 9.85 -6.99 -9.31
N LYS A 62 9.46 -5.74 -9.58
CA LYS A 62 10.08 -4.53 -8.99
C LYS A 62 9.50 -4.12 -7.63
N ILE A 63 8.57 -4.90 -7.03
CA ILE A 63 7.97 -4.55 -5.73
C ILE A 63 8.47 -5.50 -4.65
N ARG A 64 8.96 -4.92 -3.54
CA ARG A 64 9.36 -5.63 -2.32
C ARG A 64 8.45 -5.24 -1.17
N ALA A 65 7.53 -6.13 -0.82
CA ALA A 65 6.50 -5.85 0.18
C ALA A 65 6.91 -6.27 1.60
N VAL A 66 6.79 -5.34 2.55
CA VAL A 66 6.87 -5.63 3.99
C VAL A 66 5.59 -6.33 4.44
N ARG A 67 5.68 -7.60 4.85
CA ARG A 67 4.47 -8.41 5.12
C ARG A 67 3.79 -8.11 6.46
N LYS A 68 4.57 -7.66 7.45
CA LYS A 68 4.08 -7.30 8.79
C LYS A 68 3.83 -5.78 8.85
N GLU A 69 2.80 -5.38 9.59
CA GLU A 69 2.53 -3.96 9.86
C GLU A 69 3.60 -3.49 10.85
N THR A 70 4.35 -2.45 10.48
CA THR A 70 5.49 -1.99 11.28
C THR A 70 5.06 -1.07 12.42
N HIS A 71 3.94 -0.36 12.23
CA HIS A 71 3.48 0.65 13.17
C HIS A 71 4.57 1.66 13.53
N PHE A 72 5.40 2.06 12.57
CA PHE A 72 6.50 2.97 12.83
C PHE A 72 6.00 4.40 13.07
N PHE A 73 5.23 4.96 12.14
CA PHE A 73 4.81 6.36 12.21
C PHE A 73 3.68 6.65 13.21
N ASP A 74 3.05 5.64 13.79
CA ASP A 74 2.06 5.77 14.87
C ASP A 74 2.66 5.37 16.23
N LEU A 75 3.05 4.11 16.43
CA LEU A 75 3.39 3.56 17.75
C LEU A 75 4.89 3.48 18.06
N ASN A 76 5.73 3.20 17.05
CA ASN A 76 7.12 2.81 17.24
C ASN A 76 8.13 3.88 16.80
N PHE A 77 7.70 5.13 16.64
CA PHE A 77 8.54 6.19 16.06
C PHE A 77 9.81 6.46 16.90
N SER A 78 9.70 6.30 18.23
CA SER A 78 10.84 6.47 19.16
C SER A 78 11.96 5.45 18.98
N LYS A 79 11.72 4.34 18.26
CA LYS A 79 12.75 3.33 18.00
C LYS A 79 13.77 3.77 16.94
N GLY A 80 13.54 4.90 16.28
CA GLY A 80 14.46 5.49 15.32
C GLY A 80 14.38 4.86 13.93
N ILE A 81 14.97 5.58 12.96
CA ILE A 81 14.89 5.21 11.54
C ILE A 81 15.67 3.92 11.22
N ASP A 82 16.76 3.64 11.92
CA ASP A 82 17.56 2.43 11.68
C ASP A 82 16.80 1.17 12.09
N TRP A 83 16.06 1.24 13.19
CA TRP A 83 15.12 0.18 13.57
C TRP A 83 14.09 -0.03 12.45
N TYR A 84 13.48 1.04 11.93
CA TYR A 84 12.52 0.93 10.83
C TYR A 84 13.13 0.33 9.56
N ARG A 85 14.34 0.77 9.18
CA ARG A 85 15.08 0.29 8.02
C ARG A 85 15.39 -1.21 8.13
N SER A 86 15.79 -1.68 9.32
CA SER A 86 16.09 -3.11 9.53
C SER A 86 14.89 -4.04 9.36
N LEU A 87 13.65 -3.51 9.41
CA LEU A 87 12.44 -4.29 9.13
C LEU A 87 12.12 -4.41 7.64
N MET A 88 12.77 -3.61 6.79
CA MET A 88 12.55 -3.65 5.34
C MET A 88 13.15 -4.92 4.75
N PRO A 89 12.62 -5.47 3.64
CA PRO A 89 13.30 -6.55 2.93
C PRO A 89 14.56 -6.03 2.24
N LEU A 90 15.50 -6.95 1.95
CA LEU A 90 16.54 -6.70 0.96
C LEU A 90 15.92 -6.37 -0.40
N SER A 91 16.50 -5.34 -1.04
CA SER A 91 16.05 -4.77 -2.31
C SER A 91 17.20 -4.12 -3.07
N THR A 92 17.14 -4.18 -4.39
CA THR A 92 18.04 -3.44 -5.30
C THR A 92 17.57 -1.99 -5.49
N PRO A 93 18.42 -1.08 -6.01
CA PRO A 93 18.04 0.33 -6.21
C PRO A 93 16.83 0.57 -7.13
N ASP A 94 16.60 -0.32 -8.09
CA ASP A 94 15.48 -0.29 -9.04
C ASP A 94 14.18 -0.87 -8.49
N GLN A 95 14.21 -1.46 -7.29
CA GLN A 95 13.03 -2.03 -6.63
C GLN A 95 12.38 -1.03 -5.68
N ILE A 96 11.05 -1.03 -5.66
CA ILE A 96 10.23 -0.23 -4.76
C ILE A 96 9.91 -1.08 -3.52
N VAL A 97 10.37 -0.62 -2.35
CA VAL A 97 9.96 -1.18 -1.07
C VAL A 97 8.62 -0.58 -0.65
N VAL A 98 7.66 -1.43 -0.31
CA VAL A 98 6.30 -1.02 0.07
C VAL A 98 5.96 -1.52 1.47
N GLU A 99 5.65 -0.60 2.37
CA GLU A 99 5.18 -0.88 3.73
C GLU A 99 3.68 -0.57 3.86
N LYS A 100 2.99 -1.27 4.76
CA LYS A 100 1.54 -1.13 4.94
C LYS A 100 1.16 -1.17 6.41
N THR A 101 0.73 -0.02 6.93
CA THR A 101 0.09 0.08 8.24
C THR A 101 -1.19 0.93 8.13
N PRO A 102 -2.39 0.31 8.20
CA PRO A 102 -3.65 1.01 8.00
C PRO A 102 -4.01 2.01 9.11
N GLY A 103 -3.32 1.93 10.26
CA GLY A 103 -3.50 2.85 11.40
C GLY A 103 -2.96 4.25 11.14
N TYR A 104 -2.04 4.40 10.19
CA TYR A 104 -1.45 5.70 9.82
C TYR A 104 -2.50 6.72 9.39
N PHE A 105 -3.53 6.30 8.64
CA PHE A 105 -4.58 7.20 8.15
C PHE A 105 -5.37 7.91 9.25
N THR A 106 -5.59 7.26 10.40
CA THR A 106 -6.36 7.83 11.52
C THR A 106 -5.47 8.38 12.63
N SER A 107 -4.15 8.29 12.48
CA SER A 107 -3.19 8.74 13.49
C SER A 107 -2.87 10.22 13.29
N ALA A 108 -3.17 11.06 14.29
CA ALA A 108 -2.93 12.50 14.21
C ALA A 108 -1.43 12.87 14.14
N SER A 109 -0.54 12.01 14.66
CA SER A 109 0.91 12.25 14.61
C SER A 109 1.54 11.83 13.29
N THR A 110 0.94 10.88 12.57
CA THR A 110 1.55 10.29 11.37
C THR A 110 1.75 11.29 10.22
N PRO A 111 0.79 12.17 9.88
CA PRO A 111 1.00 13.20 8.85
C PRO A 111 2.16 14.15 9.15
N LYS A 112 2.50 14.37 10.42
CA LYS A 112 3.63 15.23 10.83
C LYS A 112 4.98 14.53 10.68
N ARG A 113 4.98 13.20 10.58
CA ARG A 113 6.17 12.34 10.52
C ARG A 113 6.48 11.82 9.12
N ILE A 114 5.48 11.82 8.23
CA ILE A 114 5.62 11.42 6.83
C ILE A 114 5.58 12.68 5.97
N VAL A 115 6.66 12.93 5.23
CA VAL A 115 6.67 13.94 4.18
C VAL A 115 6.13 13.31 2.91
N VAL A 116 5.05 13.85 2.36
CA VAL A 116 4.38 13.33 1.16
C VAL A 116 4.80 14.16 -0.04
N GLU A 117 5.51 13.56 -1.00
CA GLU A 117 5.95 14.25 -2.22
C GLU A 117 4.88 14.35 -3.31
N LYS A 118 3.95 13.40 -3.33
CA LYS A 118 2.95 13.24 -4.39
C LYS A 118 1.57 13.08 -3.79
N THR A 119 0.57 13.64 -4.47
CA THR A 119 -0.83 13.45 -4.10
C THR A 119 -1.13 11.97 -3.88
N PRO A 120 -1.66 11.58 -2.70
CA PRO A 120 -1.97 10.19 -2.41
C PRO A 120 -2.92 9.58 -3.45
N GLY A 121 -2.66 8.33 -3.82
CA GLY A 121 -3.50 7.56 -4.72
C GLY A 121 -4.58 6.78 -3.97
N TYR A 122 -5.81 6.81 -4.49
CA TYR A 122 -6.95 6.10 -3.92
C TYR A 122 -7.30 4.87 -4.77
N PHE A 123 -7.10 3.68 -4.20
CA PHE A 123 -7.26 2.41 -4.90
C PHE A 123 -8.27 1.53 -4.20
N THR A 124 -9.29 1.11 -4.94
CA THR A 124 -10.20 0.07 -4.47
C THR A 124 -9.45 -1.26 -4.35
N SER A 125 -9.76 -2.07 -3.34
CA SER A 125 -9.13 -3.38 -3.12
C SER A 125 -9.44 -4.43 -4.18
N ALA A 126 -10.23 -4.09 -5.21
CA ALA A 126 -10.61 -5.04 -6.23
C ALA A 126 -9.39 -5.40 -7.07
N SER A 127 -8.93 -6.63 -6.87
CA SER A 127 -7.82 -7.29 -7.55
C SER A 127 -8.16 -7.64 -9.00
N THR A 128 -8.82 -6.75 -9.73
CA THR A 128 -8.93 -6.89 -11.18
C THR A 128 -7.68 -6.33 -11.82
N PRO A 129 -7.14 -6.97 -12.87
CA PRO A 129 -5.97 -6.51 -13.61
C PRO A 129 -6.06 -5.03 -14.01
N LYS A 130 -7.22 -4.60 -14.53
CA LYS A 130 -7.49 -3.19 -14.91
C LYS A 130 -7.28 -2.20 -13.77
N ARG A 131 -7.58 -2.60 -12.53
CA ARG A 131 -7.38 -1.74 -11.35
C ARG A 131 -5.92 -1.76 -10.87
N LEU A 132 -5.24 -2.90 -10.99
CA LEU A 132 -3.81 -3.00 -10.66
C LEU A 132 -2.93 -2.19 -11.61
N ARG A 133 -3.30 -2.07 -12.90
CA ARG A 133 -2.60 -1.16 -13.84
C ARG A 133 -2.52 0.27 -13.33
N ARG A 134 -3.59 0.78 -12.69
CA ARG A 134 -3.57 2.12 -12.10
C ARG A 134 -2.55 2.25 -10.97
N VAL A 135 -2.32 1.18 -10.22
CA VAL A 135 -1.31 1.13 -9.15
C VAL A 135 0.09 1.10 -9.77
N GLU A 136 0.31 0.29 -10.80
CA GLU A 136 1.58 0.26 -11.54
C GLU A 136 1.92 1.64 -12.13
N THR A 137 0.97 2.29 -12.82
CA THR A 137 1.15 3.65 -13.35
C THR A 137 1.45 4.65 -12.24
N PHE A 138 0.71 4.60 -11.12
CA PHE A 138 0.95 5.48 -9.98
C PHE A 138 2.36 5.33 -9.38
N LEU A 139 2.88 4.10 -9.38
CA LEU A 139 4.23 3.78 -8.93
C LEU A 139 5.32 3.95 -10.01
N ASN A 140 4.95 4.43 -11.20
CA ASN A 140 5.84 4.52 -12.36
C ASN A 140 6.52 3.18 -12.72
N LEU A 141 5.75 2.10 -12.67
CA LEU A 141 6.17 0.75 -13.01
C LEU A 141 5.58 0.31 -14.35
N SER A 142 6.26 -0.64 -15.00
CA SER A 142 5.72 -1.33 -16.17
C SER A 142 4.52 -2.21 -15.82
N HIS A 143 3.66 -2.48 -16.81
CA HIS A 143 2.46 -3.27 -16.61
C HIS A 143 2.71 -4.78 -16.66
N SER A 144 3.41 -5.31 -15.66
CA SER A 144 3.82 -6.72 -15.64
C SER A 144 2.84 -7.65 -14.92
N ILE A 145 1.90 -7.13 -14.12
CA ILE A 145 0.89 -7.99 -13.47
C ILE A 145 -0.16 -8.43 -14.50
N THR A 146 -0.24 -9.74 -14.75
CA THR A 146 -1.12 -10.35 -15.75
C THR A 146 -2.37 -11.00 -15.15
N ASN A 147 -3.36 -11.28 -15.99
CA ASN A 147 -4.60 -11.96 -15.59
C ASN A 147 -4.33 -13.37 -15.04
N ASN A 148 -3.33 -14.07 -15.57
CA ASN A 148 -3.01 -15.45 -15.20
C ASN A 148 -2.42 -15.54 -13.78
N GLN A 149 -1.96 -14.43 -13.22
CA GLN A 149 -1.46 -14.35 -11.84
C GLN A 149 -2.60 -14.16 -10.82
N LEU A 150 -3.83 -13.91 -11.28
CA LEU A 150 -4.99 -13.61 -10.44
C LEU A 150 -6.06 -14.70 -10.63
N ILE A 151 -6.22 -15.55 -9.63
CA ILE A 151 -7.15 -16.69 -9.68
C ILE A 151 -8.33 -16.37 -8.76
N PHE A 152 -9.53 -16.21 -9.31
CA PHE A 152 -10.71 -15.97 -8.49
C PHE A 152 -11.12 -17.26 -7.76
N ASN A 153 -11.29 -17.18 -6.44
CA ASN A 153 -11.80 -18.29 -5.65
C ASN A 153 -13.26 -18.00 -5.29
N GLU A 154 -14.18 -18.71 -5.96
CA GLU A 154 -15.63 -18.52 -5.79
C GLU A 154 -16.11 -18.79 -4.37
N ARG A 155 -15.60 -19.85 -3.72
CA ARG A 155 -15.95 -20.18 -2.34
C ARG A 155 -15.54 -19.09 -1.36
N LYS A 156 -14.38 -18.47 -1.59
CA LYS A 156 -13.87 -17.39 -0.74
C LYS A 156 -14.50 -16.04 -1.12
N GLY A 157 -14.89 -15.86 -2.38
CA GLY A 157 -15.35 -14.58 -2.93
C GLY A 157 -14.23 -13.56 -3.19
N PHE A 158 -12.96 -14.00 -3.21
CA PHE A 158 -11.79 -13.12 -3.40
C PHE A 158 -10.76 -13.77 -4.33
N PHE A 159 -9.94 -12.92 -4.96
CA PHE A 159 -8.79 -13.37 -5.74
C PHE A 159 -7.69 -13.95 -4.85
N CYS A 160 -7.07 -15.02 -5.34
CA CYS A 160 -5.81 -15.57 -4.91
C CYS A 160 -4.72 -15.23 -5.92
N PHE A 161 -3.47 -15.36 -5.51
CA PHE A 161 -2.31 -14.84 -6.23
C PHE A 161 -1.35 -15.97 -6.60
N LEU A 162 -0.94 -16.00 -7.86
CA LEU A 162 0.05 -16.93 -8.40
C LEU A 162 1.29 -16.12 -8.80
N ARG A 163 2.44 -16.36 -8.15
CA ARG A 163 3.64 -15.54 -8.37
C ARG A 163 4.36 -15.92 -9.67
N THR A 164 4.54 -17.21 -9.87
CA THR A 164 5.05 -17.82 -11.10
C THR A 164 4.14 -18.98 -11.51
N PRO A 165 4.12 -19.41 -12.78
CA PRO A 165 3.31 -20.55 -13.23
C PRO A 165 3.53 -21.83 -12.42
N THR A 166 4.74 -22.01 -11.88
CA THR A 166 5.14 -23.17 -11.05
C THR A 166 4.90 -22.98 -9.56
N SER A 167 4.58 -21.75 -9.11
CA SER A 167 4.41 -21.47 -7.69
C SER A 167 3.08 -21.98 -7.15
N ARG A 168 3.04 -22.29 -5.85
CA ARG A 168 1.76 -22.55 -5.16
C ARG A 168 0.89 -21.30 -5.13
N VAL A 169 -0.38 -21.46 -5.49
CA VAL A 169 -1.41 -20.41 -5.36
C VAL A 169 -1.52 -19.96 -3.90
N ARG A 170 -1.43 -18.66 -3.66
CA ARG A 170 -1.56 -18.05 -2.33
C ARG A 170 -2.83 -17.25 -2.23
N CYS A 171 -3.76 -17.71 -1.39
CA CYS A 171 -4.97 -16.97 -1.06
C CYS A 171 -4.79 -16.09 0.17
N LEU A 172 -5.64 -15.08 0.32
CA LEU A 172 -5.74 -14.33 1.57
C LEU A 172 -6.11 -15.27 2.73
N GLY A 173 -5.68 -14.97 3.95
CA GLY A 173 -6.02 -15.77 5.14
C GLY A 173 -7.51 -15.71 5.53
N ASN A 174 -7.91 -16.52 6.52
CA ASN A 174 -9.31 -16.59 7.00
C ASN A 174 -9.79 -15.31 7.70
N SER A 175 -8.87 -14.43 8.08
CA SER A 175 -9.20 -13.12 8.65
C SER A 175 -9.69 -12.10 7.61
N LYS A 176 -9.66 -12.44 6.32
CA LYS A 176 -10.04 -11.57 5.20
C LYS A 176 -11.29 -12.14 4.53
N GLY A 177 -12.30 -11.29 4.30
CA GLY A 177 -13.57 -11.72 3.72
C GLY A 177 -14.54 -12.35 4.71
N ARG A 178 -14.49 -11.99 5.99
CA ARG A 178 -15.40 -12.52 7.00
C ARG A 178 -16.85 -12.13 6.66
N PRO A 179 -17.84 -13.02 6.83
CA PRO A 179 -19.23 -12.67 6.68
C PRO A 179 -19.58 -11.52 7.65
N HIS A 180 -20.35 -10.56 7.15
CA HIS A 180 -20.86 -9.48 7.99
C HIS A 180 -22.09 -10.01 8.73
N ARG A 181 -22.30 -9.52 9.96
CA ARG A 181 -23.58 -9.76 10.64
C ARG A 181 -24.70 -9.08 9.86
N GLU A 182 -25.88 -9.67 9.90
CA GLU A 182 -27.08 -9.02 9.40
C GLU A 182 -27.39 -7.80 10.28
N ILE A 183 -27.73 -6.69 9.63
CA ILE A 183 -28.04 -5.42 10.27
C ILE A 183 -29.35 -4.93 9.66
N SER A 184 -30.31 -4.54 10.49
CA SER A 184 -31.61 -4.05 10.02
C SER A 184 -31.47 -2.90 9.02
N ASP A 185 -32.35 -2.86 8.02
CA ASP A 185 -32.38 -1.81 7.00
C ASP A 185 -32.52 -0.41 7.60
N LYS A 186 -33.25 -0.28 8.72
CA LYS A 186 -33.39 0.98 9.46
C LYS A 186 -32.05 1.53 9.93
N VAL A 187 -31.18 0.67 10.46
CA VAL A 187 -29.82 1.05 10.91
C VAL A 187 -28.94 1.38 9.71
N ILE A 188 -29.01 0.60 8.63
CA ILE A 188 -28.25 0.86 7.39
C ILE A 188 -28.65 2.23 6.80
N ALA A 189 -29.95 2.52 6.72
CA ALA A 189 -30.46 3.80 6.23
C ALA A 189 -29.98 4.97 7.10
N LYS A 190 -30.02 4.82 8.43
CA LYS A 190 -29.52 5.83 9.37
C LYS A 190 -28.02 6.08 9.20
N LEU A 191 -27.22 5.02 9.04
CA LEU A 191 -25.77 5.13 8.79
C LEU A 191 -25.47 5.84 7.46
N ARG A 192 -26.17 5.48 6.38
CA ARG A 192 -26.01 6.13 5.06
C ARG A 192 -26.37 7.61 5.13
N ALA A 193 -27.47 7.95 5.78
CA ALA A 193 -27.89 9.34 5.95
C ALA A 193 -26.86 10.16 6.75
N ASN A 194 -26.35 9.60 7.85
CA ASN A 194 -25.36 10.26 8.70
C ASN A 194 -24.01 10.48 7.98
N LEU A 195 -23.56 9.54 7.15
CA LEU A 195 -22.29 9.64 6.44
C LEU A 195 -22.37 10.44 5.14
N LYS A 196 -23.58 10.74 4.63
CA LYS A 196 -23.77 11.35 3.30
C LYS A 196 -22.99 12.65 3.12
N GLU A 197 -23.10 13.58 4.08
CA GLU A 197 -22.41 14.86 4.00
C GLU A 197 -20.89 14.71 4.07
N HIS A 198 -20.40 13.85 4.99
CA HIS A 198 -18.98 13.54 5.11
C HIS A 198 -18.41 12.93 3.83
N ASN A 199 -19.18 12.04 3.18
CA ASN A 199 -18.80 11.43 1.90
C ASN A 199 -18.68 12.50 0.79
N MET A 200 -19.65 13.42 0.69
CA MET A 200 -19.60 14.48 -0.32
C MET A 200 -18.42 15.43 -0.12
N ARG A 201 -18.13 15.82 1.14
CA ARG A 201 -16.93 16.62 1.47
C ARG A 201 -15.64 15.89 1.09
N PHE A 202 -15.58 14.58 1.38
CA PHE A 202 -14.45 13.76 0.98
C PHE A 202 -14.30 13.67 -0.55
N PHE A 203 -15.40 13.48 -1.29
CA PHE A 203 -15.36 13.40 -2.77
C PHE A 203 -14.84 14.69 -3.40
N ALA A 204 -15.25 15.84 -2.87
CA ALA A 204 -14.75 17.14 -3.29
C ALA A 204 -13.26 17.28 -2.98
N LEU A 205 -12.82 16.93 -1.76
CA LEU A 205 -11.43 17.00 -1.34
C LEU A 205 -10.49 16.19 -2.24
N VAL A 206 -10.92 14.98 -2.63
CA VAL A 206 -10.09 14.05 -3.40
C VAL A 206 -10.37 14.10 -4.90
N ASN A 207 -11.20 15.07 -5.33
CA ASN A 207 -11.65 15.27 -6.70
C ASN A 207 -12.10 13.96 -7.38
N ARG A 208 -12.90 13.15 -6.66
CA ARG A 208 -13.36 11.86 -7.16
C ARG A 208 -14.62 11.39 -6.45
N MET A 209 -15.59 10.94 -7.23
CA MET A 209 -16.80 10.30 -6.71
C MET A 209 -16.60 8.79 -6.53
N PHE A 210 -17.21 8.27 -5.48
CA PHE A 210 -17.31 6.84 -5.21
C PHE A 210 -18.78 6.46 -5.07
N ALA A 211 -19.14 5.27 -5.55
CA ALA A 211 -20.50 4.73 -5.41
C ALA A 211 -20.70 4.17 -3.99
N TRP A 212 -20.91 5.07 -3.01
CA TRP A 212 -21.08 4.77 -1.58
C TRP A 212 -22.49 5.06 -1.10
#